data_AF-A0A7S1AFM7-F1
#
_entry.id   AF-A0A7S1AFM7-F1
#
_cell.length_a   1.000
_cell.length_b   1.000
_cell.length_c   1.000
_cell.angle_alpha   90.00
_cell.angle_beta   90.00
_cell.angle_gamma   90.00
#
_symmetry.space_group_name_H-M   'P 1'
#
loop_
_entity.id
_entity.type
_entity.pdbx_description
1 polymer ?
#
loop_
_entity_poly.entity_id
_entity_poly.type
_entity_poly.pdbx_seq_one_letter_code
_entity_poly.pdbx_strand_id
1 'polypeptide(L)'
;MMSHVLVLSFLVSACGIRLGPSHTQQAYTNVENLRGQSVTMWQTGWSTLVQIPKVIDDEVKLLLRANIQPGAEGPCGPAYIRELMLSGSWLGTGNVFARAGSMESQAPFAVSVGDGPLELLSNVNGTHFVNNSICTIRGKLDVKEPESWGPDVNLLIDAGGVTVEVQQHTMGRFNESSAMFDLFISGLETSGSVGGWTGDDGAPEVPKNCVSMIQLPGHFEQASSVVRFIK
;
A
#
# COMPACT_ATOMS: atom_id res chain seq x y z
N MET A 1 0.82 -17.74 -74.78
CA MET A 1 0.33 -16.38 -74.44
C MET A 1 0.03 -16.38 -72.95
N MET A 2 1.01 -15.96 -72.14
CA MET A 2 0.95 -14.79 -71.23
C MET A 2 -0.15 -14.96 -70.17
N SER A 3 0.14 -15.55 -69.01
CA SER A 3 0.78 -14.90 -67.83
C SER A 3 0.09 -13.60 -67.43
N HIS A 4 -0.58 -13.58 -66.27
CA HIS A 4 -0.47 -12.57 -65.20
C HIS A 4 -1.50 -12.86 -64.10
N VAL A 5 -1.03 -13.51 -63.02
CA VAL A 5 -1.69 -13.52 -61.71
C VAL A 5 -1.09 -12.35 -60.93
N LEU A 6 -1.94 -11.42 -60.50
CA LEU A 6 -1.56 -10.24 -59.74
C LEU A 6 -1.48 -10.63 -58.25
N VAL A 7 -0.26 -10.83 -57.75
CA VAL A 7 0.03 -11.07 -56.33
C VAL A 7 0.20 -9.71 -55.65
N LEU A 8 -0.77 -9.27 -54.85
CA LEU A 8 -0.55 -8.18 -53.90
C LEU A 8 0.37 -8.67 -52.80
N SER A 9 1.63 -8.25 -52.89
CA SER A 9 2.66 -8.49 -51.88
C SER A 9 2.58 -7.36 -50.85
N PHE A 10 1.95 -7.59 -49.70
CA PHE A 10 2.17 -6.74 -48.54
C PHE A 10 3.50 -7.16 -47.90
N LEU A 11 4.50 -6.30 -48.05
CA LEU A 11 5.74 -6.33 -47.29
C LEU A 11 5.41 -6.28 -45.80
N VAL A 12 5.46 -7.42 -45.12
CA VAL A 12 5.60 -7.46 -43.66
C VAL A 12 7.02 -6.99 -43.38
N SER A 13 7.16 -5.67 -43.16
CA SER A 13 8.37 -5.11 -42.58
C SER A 13 8.50 -5.69 -41.18
N ALA A 14 9.42 -6.63 -41.03
CA ALA A 14 9.90 -7.12 -39.75
C ALA A 14 10.66 -5.98 -39.06
N CYS A 15 9.92 -5.02 -38.50
CA CYS A 15 10.45 -4.18 -37.43
C CYS A 15 10.32 -5.01 -36.16
N GLY A 16 11.42 -5.65 -35.76
CA GLY A 16 11.55 -6.31 -34.48
C GLY A 16 11.27 -5.30 -33.38
N ILE A 17 10.05 -5.28 -32.87
CA ILE A 17 9.73 -4.64 -31.61
C ILE A 17 10.44 -5.50 -30.57
N ARG A 18 11.64 -5.09 -30.19
CA ARG A 18 12.20 -5.45 -28.89
C ARG A 18 11.19 -4.95 -27.87
N LEU A 19 10.38 -5.88 -27.37
CA LEU A 19 9.72 -5.71 -26.08
C LEU A 19 10.86 -5.43 -25.11
N GLY A 20 11.03 -4.16 -24.75
CA GLY A 20 11.80 -3.78 -23.57
C GLY A 20 11.20 -4.50 -22.36
N PRO A 21 11.97 -4.66 -21.28
CA PRO A 21 11.43 -5.29 -20.08
C PRO A 21 10.14 -4.56 -19.72
N SER A 22 9.03 -5.31 -19.61
CA SER A 22 7.82 -4.77 -19.03
C SER A 22 8.23 -4.10 -17.74
N HIS A 23 7.95 -2.80 -17.61
CA HIS A 23 7.94 -2.17 -16.30
C HIS A 23 6.96 -2.99 -15.48
N THR A 24 7.47 -3.90 -14.67
CA THR A 24 6.72 -4.43 -13.54
C THR A 24 6.40 -3.18 -12.74
N GLN A 25 5.16 -2.69 -12.80
CA GLN A 25 4.69 -1.71 -11.84
C GLN A 25 4.87 -2.38 -10.49
N GLN A 26 5.95 -2.01 -9.81
CA GLN A 26 6.25 -2.52 -8.50
C GLN A 26 5.40 -1.66 -7.56
N ALA A 27 4.41 -2.28 -6.93
CA ALA A 27 3.61 -1.61 -5.90
C ALA A 27 4.56 -1.24 -4.76
N TYR A 28 4.86 0.06 -4.63
CA TYR A 28 5.58 0.57 -3.47
C TYR A 28 4.55 0.87 -2.40
N THR A 29 4.73 0.29 -1.21
CA THR A 29 3.90 0.65 -0.06
C THR A 29 4.10 2.12 0.27
N ASN A 30 3.03 2.90 0.16
CA ASN A 30 3.04 4.31 0.54
C ASN A 30 2.53 4.48 1.98
N VAL A 31 3.31 5.17 2.79
CA VAL A 31 2.95 5.65 4.13
C VAL A 31 3.39 7.10 4.19
N GLU A 32 2.50 8.03 4.54
CA GLU A 32 2.84 9.45 4.70
C GLU A 32 2.87 9.86 6.17
N ASN A 33 3.82 10.74 6.53
CA ASN A 33 3.88 11.33 7.87
C ASN A 33 3.08 12.65 7.96
N LEU A 34 3.01 13.21 9.16
CA LEU A 34 2.38 14.51 9.45
C LEU A 34 2.86 15.69 8.60
N ARG A 35 4.01 15.58 7.94
CA ARG A 35 4.59 16.60 7.05
C ARG A 35 4.31 16.33 5.58
N GLY A 36 3.48 15.33 5.25
CA GLY A 36 3.19 14.89 3.89
C GLY A 36 4.37 14.21 3.20
N GLN A 37 5.33 13.67 3.97
CA GLN A 37 6.52 13.01 3.42
C GLN A 37 6.28 11.51 3.37
N SER A 38 6.58 10.88 2.23
CA SER A 38 6.59 9.42 2.10
C SER A 38 7.66 8.81 3.01
N VAL A 39 7.26 7.79 3.77
CA VAL A 39 8.09 7.02 4.67
C VAL A 39 8.51 5.74 3.97
N THR A 40 9.80 5.61 3.67
CA THR A 40 10.34 4.35 3.14
C THR A 40 10.52 3.34 4.26
N MET A 41 10.00 2.13 4.07
CA MET A 41 10.00 1.07 5.07
C MET A 41 11.26 0.21 4.93
N TRP A 42 12.17 0.30 5.90
CA TRP A 42 13.41 -0.51 5.92
C TRP A 42 13.43 -1.55 7.03
N GLN A 43 12.66 -1.33 8.09
CA GLN A 43 12.58 -2.23 9.24
C GLN A 43 11.41 -3.21 9.07
N THR A 44 11.72 -4.51 9.08
CA THR A 44 10.73 -5.59 9.03
C THR A 44 10.20 -5.94 10.43
N GLY A 45 9.07 -6.63 10.48
CA GLY A 45 8.37 -7.01 11.70
C GLY A 45 7.33 -5.98 12.15
N TRP A 46 6.88 -6.13 13.40
CA TRP A 46 5.83 -5.30 13.98
C TRP A 46 6.34 -3.92 14.42
N SER A 47 5.95 -2.90 13.67
CA SER A 47 6.34 -1.51 13.89
C SER A 47 5.13 -0.64 14.26
N THR A 48 5.35 0.35 15.12
CA THR A 48 4.33 1.33 15.49
C THR A 48 4.29 2.46 14.48
N LEU A 49 3.17 2.61 13.79
CA LEU A 49 2.98 3.68 12.81
C LEU A 49 2.39 4.92 13.47
N VAL A 50 1.37 4.74 14.32
CA VAL A 50 0.70 5.80 15.07
C VAL A 50 0.48 5.33 16.50
N GLN A 51 0.75 6.21 17.46
CA GLN A 51 0.31 6.06 18.85
C GLN A 51 -0.21 7.38 19.40
N ILE A 52 -1.41 7.38 19.96
CA ILE A 52 -2.09 8.54 20.54
C ILE A 52 -2.60 8.17 21.93
N PRO A 53 -2.22 8.91 22.98
CA PRO A 53 -1.10 9.86 23.00
C PRO A 53 0.25 9.14 22.82
N LYS A 54 1.30 9.89 22.47
CA LYS A 54 2.68 9.38 22.37
C LYS A 54 3.19 8.74 23.67
N VAL A 55 2.79 9.29 24.83
CA VAL A 55 3.30 8.86 26.14
C VAL A 55 2.68 7.53 26.52
N ILE A 56 3.51 6.52 26.80
CA ILE A 56 3.09 5.14 27.06
C ILE A 56 2.36 4.99 28.40
N ASP A 57 2.61 5.88 29.36
CA ASP A 57 1.99 5.83 30.70
C ASP A 57 0.56 6.39 30.73
N ASP A 58 0.13 7.05 29.66
CA ASP A 58 -1.25 7.48 29.48
C ASP A 58 -2.10 6.36 28.86
N GLU A 59 -3.42 6.45 29.06
CA GLU A 59 -4.36 5.57 28.38
C GLU A 59 -4.24 5.76 26.86
N VAL A 60 -3.76 4.72 26.17
CA VAL A 60 -3.63 4.69 24.72
C VAL A 60 -5.03 4.70 24.11
N LYS A 61 -5.35 5.80 23.41
CA LYS A 61 -6.60 6.01 22.71
C LYS A 61 -6.60 5.30 21.36
N LEU A 62 -5.48 5.39 20.64
CA LEU A 62 -5.26 4.72 19.36
C LEU A 62 -3.81 4.28 19.24
N LEU A 63 -3.61 3.01 18.91
CA LEU A 63 -2.32 2.45 18.53
C LEU A 63 -2.51 1.65 17.26
N LEU A 64 -1.88 2.10 16.17
CA LEU A 64 -1.81 1.42 14.88
C LEU A 64 -0.40 0.85 14.70
N ARG A 65 -0.33 -0.47 14.56
CA ARG A 65 0.90 -1.19 14.25
C ARG A 65 0.76 -1.92 12.93
N ALA A 66 1.87 -2.03 12.22
CA ALA A 66 1.96 -2.76 10.96
C ALA A 66 3.02 -3.85 11.05
N ASN A 67 2.70 -5.03 10.52
CA ASN A 67 3.68 -6.09 10.29
C ASN A 67 4.29 -5.92 8.90
N ILE A 68 5.55 -5.53 8.88
CA ILE A 68 6.28 -5.19 7.67
C ILE A 68 7.07 -6.41 7.21
N GLN A 69 6.86 -6.81 5.97
CA GLN A 69 7.53 -7.96 5.36
C GLN A 69 8.60 -7.48 4.37
N PRO A 70 9.73 -8.20 4.28
CA PRO A 70 10.73 -7.88 3.27
C PRO A 70 10.17 -8.10 1.87
N GLY A 71 10.51 -7.20 0.94
CA GLY A 71 10.24 -7.40 -0.48
C GLY A 71 11.11 -8.49 -1.11
N ALA A 72 10.84 -8.80 -2.37
CA ALA A 72 11.58 -9.82 -3.14
C ALA A 72 13.07 -9.49 -3.32
N GLU A 73 13.44 -8.21 -3.24
CA GLU A 73 14.82 -7.71 -3.35
C GLU A 73 15.63 -7.85 -2.05
N GLY A 74 15.03 -8.44 -1.00
CA GLY A 74 15.70 -8.70 0.27
C GLY A 74 15.69 -7.51 1.23
N PRO A 75 16.57 -7.50 2.24
CA PRO A 75 16.49 -6.58 3.39
C PRO A 75 16.80 -5.10 3.07
N CYS A 76 17.37 -4.84 1.89
CA CYS A 76 17.60 -3.48 1.37
C CYS A 76 16.68 -3.12 0.20
N GLY A 77 15.72 -3.99 -0.11
CA GLY A 77 14.67 -3.72 -1.09
C GLY A 77 13.47 -3.03 -0.44
N PRO A 78 12.51 -2.55 -1.25
CA PRO A 78 11.27 -2.00 -0.74
C PRO A 78 10.51 -3.08 0.06
N ALA A 79 10.23 -2.78 1.33
CA ALA A 79 9.38 -3.62 2.18
C ALA A 79 7.89 -3.25 1.98
N TYR A 80 7.00 -4.11 2.45
CA TYR A 80 5.56 -3.91 2.32
C TYR A 80 4.80 -4.30 3.59
N ILE A 81 3.60 -3.75 3.75
CA ILE A 81 2.75 -4.08 4.90
C ILE A 81 1.88 -5.28 4.56
N ARG A 82 1.91 -6.31 5.41
CA ARG A 82 1.07 -7.51 5.26
C ARG A 82 -0.12 -7.53 6.22
N GLU A 83 0.08 -7.00 7.42
CA GLU A 83 -0.89 -7.08 8.51
C GLU A 83 -0.92 -5.78 9.28
N LEU A 84 -2.08 -5.46 9.83
CA LEU A 84 -2.30 -4.31 10.70
C LEU A 84 -2.91 -4.79 12.00
N MET A 85 -2.53 -4.13 13.08
CA MET A 85 -3.15 -4.30 14.39
C MET A 85 -3.49 -2.92 14.94
N LEU A 86 -4.77 -2.74 15.25
CA LEU A 86 -5.31 -1.55 15.89
C LEU A 86 -5.75 -1.90 17.31
N SER A 87 -5.47 -1.00 18.23
CA SER A 87 -5.83 -1.13 19.64
C SER A 87 -6.00 0.25 20.27
N GLY A 88 -6.56 0.30 21.48
CA GLY A 88 -6.77 1.54 22.23
C GLY A 88 -8.24 1.82 22.52
N SER A 89 -8.50 2.74 23.44
CA SER A 89 -9.85 2.94 23.97
C SER A 89 -10.84 3.55 23.00
N TRP A 90 -10.40 4.24 21.94
CA TRP A 90 -11.30 4.75 20.90
C TRP A 90 -12.00 3.66 20.12
N LEU A 91 -11.42 2.45 20.05
CA LEU A 91 -12.07 1.33 19.38
C LEU A 91 -13.34 0.90 20.11
N GLY A 92 -13.43 1.12 21.44
CA GLY A 92 -14.56 0.70 22.27
C GLY A 92 -14.82 -0.82 22.27
N THR A 93 -13.88 -1.59 21.72
CA THR A 93 -13.91 -3.05 21.58
C THR A 93 -12.49 -3.58 21.82
N GLY A 94 -12.28 -4.88 21.62
CA GLY A 94 -10.94 -5.48 21.63
C GLY A 94 -10.07 -5.01 20.45
N ASN A 95 -8.89 -5.61 20.32
CA ASN A 95 -7.97 -5.27 19.23
C ASN A 95 -8.58 -5.64 17.87
N VAL A 96 -8.31 -4.84 16.86
CA VAL A 96 -8.72 -5.15 15.48
C VAL A 96 -7.48 -5.56 14.70
N PHE A 97 -7.54 -6.72 14.06
CA PHE A 97 -6.45 -7.22 13.23
C PHE A 97 -6.94 -7.34 11.80
N ALA A 98 -6.16 -6.81 10.85
CA ALA A 98 -6.45 -6.91 9.42
C ALA A 98 -5.27 -7.58 8.72
N ARG A 99 -5.56 -8.53 7.84
CA ARG A 99 -4.56 -9.24 7.05
C ARG A 99 -4.88 -9.04 5.59
N ALA A 100 -3.87 -8.63 4.81
CA ALA A 100 -4.01 -8.55 3.36
C ALA A 100 -4.23 -9.96 2.78
N GLY A 101 -4.76 -10.08 1.58
CA GLY A 101 -4.90 -11.36 0.91
C GLY A 101 -5.71 -11.25 -0.36
N SER A 102 -5.27 -11.92 -1.43
CA SER A 102 -6.08 -12.01 -2.64
C SER A 102 -7.40 -12.68 -2.31
N MET A 103 -8.50 -12.07 -2.74
CA MET A 103 -9.86 -12.60 -2.59
C MET A 103 -10.03 -13.99 -3.23
N GLU A 104 -9.12 -14.38 -4.14
CA GLU A 104 -9.14 -15.65 -4.87
C GLU A 104 -8.19 -16.70 -4.26
N SER A 105 -7.42 -16.34 -3.23
CA SER A 105 -6.49 -17.23 -2.55
C SER A 105 -7.15 -18.02 -1.43
N GLN A 106 -6.45 -19.03 -0.91
CA GLN A 106 -6.86 -19.75 0.30
C GLN A 106 -6.75 -18.91 1.59
N ALA A 107 -6.07 -17.78 1.53
CA ALA A 107 -5.89 -16.85 2.65
C ALA A 107 -6.29 -15.43 2.21
N PRO A 108 -7.59 -15.19 1.95
CA PRO A 108 -8.07 -13.91 1.46
C PRO A 108 -7.95 -12.81 2.54
N PHE A 109 -8.17 -11.57 2.09
CA PHE A 109 -8.32 -10.42 2.98
C PHE A 109 -9.33 -10.75 4.07
N ALA A 110 -8.95 -10.47 5.31
CA ALA A 110 -9.80 -10.74 6.46
C ALA A 110 -9.51 -9.77 7.61
N VAL A 111 -10.53 -9.54 8.43
CA VAL A 111 -10.47 -8.71 9.64
C VAL A 111 -10.99 -9.51 10.82
N SER A 112 -10.33 -9.45 11.98
CA SER A 112 -10.88 -9.94 13.24
C SER A 112 -11.02 -8.80 14.24
N VAL A 113 -12.01 -8.91 15.12
CA VAL A 113 -12.31 -7.93 16.17
C VAL A 113 -12.28 -8.63 17.52
N GLY A 114 -11.46 -8.13 18.45
CA GLY A 114 -11.16 -8.80 19.71
C GLY A 114 -10.58 -10.19 19.48
N ASP A 115 -11.08 -11.16 20.24
CA ASP A 115 -10.72 -12.59 20.09
C ASP A 115 -11.63 -13.33 19.10
N GLY A 116 -12.39 -12.58 18.29
CA GLY A 116 -13.26 -13.13 17.25
C GLY A 116 -12.50 -13.80 16.11
N PRO A 117 -13.18 -14.61 15.29
CA PRO A 117 -12.58 -15.21 14.12
C PRO A 117 -12.22 -14.15 13.06
N LEU A 118 -11.39 -14.54 12.10
CA LEU A 118 -11.17 -13.76 10.89
C LEU A 118 -12.45 -13.75 10.04
N GLU A 119 -13.01 -12.57 9.83
CA GLU A 119 -14.19 -12.31 9.02
C GLU A 119 -13.78 -11.78 7.64
N LEU A 120 -14.44 -12.29 6.60
CA LEU A 120 -14.30 -11.80 5.23
C LEU A 120 -15.27 -10.64 4.98
N LEU A 121 -15.12 -9.97 3.85
CA LEU A 121 -16.15 -9.04 3.38
C LEU A 121 -17.47 -9.79 3.14
N SER A 122 -18.48 -9.51 3.96
CA SER A 122 -19.83 -10.08 3.82
C SER A 122 -20.65 -9.33 2.76
N ASN A 123 -20.31 -8.07 2.51
CA ASN A 123 -20.90 -7.23 1.48
C ASN A 123 -19.81 -6.42 0.76
N VAL A 124 -19.68 -6.63 -0.56
CA VAL A 124 -18.70 -5.96 -1.41
C VAL A 124 -18.88 -4.45 -1.46
N ASN A 125 -20.10 -3.94 -1.26
CA ASN A 125 -20.39 -2.51 -1.22
C ASN A 125 -20.10 -1.88 0.16
N GLY A 126 -19.77 -2.69 1.16
CA GLY A 126 -19.50 -2.22 2.50
C GLY A 126 -19.84 -3.23 3.58
N THR A 127 -18.84 -3.66 4.32
CA THR A 127 -18.94 -4.46 5.54
C THR A 127 -18.45 -3.62 6.71
N HIS A 128 -19.28 -3.42 7.73
CA HIS A 128 -18.87 -2.77 8.97
C HIS A 128 -18.36 -3.82 9.95
N PHE A 129 -17.09 -3.73 10.35
CA PHE A 129 -16.48 -4.61 11.35
C PHE A 129 -16.58 -4.00 12.76
N VAL A 130 -16.44 -2.67 12.84
CA VAL A 130 -16.69 -1.89 14.05
C VAL A 130 -17.57 -0.71 13.69
N ASN A 131 -18.59 -0.44 14.50
CA ASN A 131 -19.47 0.70 14.34
C ASN A 131 -20.00 1.14 15.70
N ASN A 132 -19.36 2.14 16.29
CA ASN A 132 -19.78 2.77 17.53
C ASN A 132 -19.64 4.30 17.43
N SER A 133 -19.91 5.02 18.52
CA SER A 133 -19.95 6.49 18.50
C SER A 133 -18.58 7.18 18.30
N ILE A 134 -17.47 6.46 18.51
CA ILE A 134 -16.11 7.03 18.45
C ILE A 134 -15.29 6.41 17.31
N CYS A 135 -15.60 5.16 16.94
CA CYS A 135 -14.87 4.43 15.92
C CYS A 135 -15.79 3.70 14.94
N THR A 136 -15.44 3.82 13.65
CA THR A 136 -16.03 3.08 12.55
C THR A 136 -14.92 2.40 11.75
N ILE A 137 -15.05 1.10 11.52
CA ILE A 137 -14.17 0.33 10.64
C ILE A 137 -15.03 -0.33 9.58
N ARG A 138 -14.82 0.08 8.33
CA ARG A 138 -15.61 -0.40 7.18
C ARG A 138 -14.69 -0.86 6.06
N GLY A 139 -14.85 -2.10 5.63
CA GLY A 139 -14.23 -2.63 4.42
C GLY A 139 -15.18 -2.57 3.23
N LYS A 140 -14.68 -2.29 2.03
CA LYS A 140 -15.41 -2.44 0.77
C LYS A 140 -14.48 -3.01 -0.30
N LEU A 141 -15.07 -3.69 -1.28
CA LEU A 141 -14.35 -3.99 -2.51
C LEU A 141 -14.21 -2.69 -3.32
N ASP A 142 -13.01 -2.40 -3.77
CA ASP A 142 -12.69 -1.27 -4.61
C ASP A 142 -11.86 -1.75 -5.80
N VAL A 143 -12.11 -1.18 -6.96
CA VAL A 143 -11.39 -1.54 -8.19
C VAL A 143 -10.92 -0.23 -8.80
N LYS A 144 -9.97 0.42 -8.12
CA LYS A 144 -9.46 1.74 -8.53
C LYS A 144 -8.75 1.66 -9.89
N GLU A 145 -8.05 0.56 -10.18
CA GLU A 145 -7.35 0.34 -11.45
C GLU A 145 -7.62 -1.09 -11.99
N PRO A 146 -8.81 -1.35 -12.54
CA PRO A 146 -9.24 -2.69 -12.98
C PRO A 146 -8.35 -3.29 -14.07
N GLU A 147 -7.65 -2.44 -14.83
CA GLU A 147 -6.78 -2.87 -15.93
C GLU A 147 -5.37 -3.22 -15.45
N SER A 148 -4.98 -2.74 -14.26
CA SER A 148 -3.64 -2.96 -13.68
C SER A 148 -3.68 -4.04 -12.60
N TRP A 149 -4.74 -4.09 -11.78
CA TRP A 149 -4.79 -4.86 -10.54
C TRP A 149 -6.07 -5.69 -10.39
N GLY A 150 -6.03 -6.66 -9.48
CA GLY A 150 -7.20 -7.46 -9.11
C GLY A 150 -8.24 -6.65 -8.32
N PRO A 151 -9.40 -7.24 -7.98
CA PRO A 151 -10.33 -6.62 -7.06
C PRO A 151 -9.65 -6.47 -5.69
N ASP A 152 -9.42 -5.23 -5.29
CA ASP A 152 -8.73 -4.91 -4.04
C ASP A 152 -9.72 -4.48 -2.96
N VAL A 153 -9.32 -4.65 -1.71
CA VAL A 153 -10.13 -4.21 -0.57
C VAL A 153 -9.64 -2.86 -0.11
N ASN A 154 -10.56 -1.92 0.07
CA ASN A 154 -10.30 -0.69 0.79
C ASN A 154 -10.93 -0.80 2.19
N LEU A 155 -10.12 -0.62 3.22
CA LEU A 155 -10.55 -0.58 4.61
C LEU A 155 -10.39 0.84 5.13
N LEU A 156 -11.51 1.48 5.45
CA LEU A 156 -11.57 2.80 6.02
C LEU A 156 -11.80 2.71 7.53
N ILE A 157 -10.92 3.36 8.29
CA ILE A 157 -10.93 3.40 9.75
C ILE A 157 -11.05 4.86 10.15
N ASP A 158 -12.13 5.21 10.83
CA ASP A 158 -12.32 6.51 11.48
C ASP A 158 -12.35 6.25 12.99
N ALA A 159 -11.44 6.87 13.74
CA ALA A 159 -11.37 6.74 15.19
C ALA A 159 -10.97 8.06 15.83
N GLY A 160 -11.86 8.67 16.61
CA GLY A 160 -11.57 9.88 17.38
C GLY A 160 -11.10 11.08 16.54
N GLY A 161 -11.54 11.18 15.28
CA GLY A 161 -11.14 12.24 14.36
C GLY A 161 -9.89 11.92 13.52
N VAL A 162 -9.24 10.78 13.75
CA VAL A 162 -8.18 10.26 12.89
C VAL A 162 -8.78 9.33 11.85
N THR A 163 -8.42 9.55 10.59
CA THR A 163 -8.79 8.67 9.48
C THR A 163 -7.57 7.90 8.99
N VAL A 164 -7.70 6.57 8.90
CA VAL A 164 -6.73 5.68 8.26
C VAL A 164 -7.44 5.00 7.09
N GLU A 165 -7.03 5.33 5.87
CA GLU A 165 -7.41 4.60 4.66
C GLU A 165 -6.34 3.54 4.39
N VAL A 166 -6.77 2.28 4.36
CA VAL A 166 -5.95 1.13 4.03
C VAL A 166 -6.38 0.63 2.65
N GLN A 167 -5.51 0.77 1.67
CA GLN A 167 -5.75 0.22 0.35
C GLN A 167 -4.96 -1.07 0.19
N GLN A 168 -5.65 -2.18 -0.08
CA GLN A 168 -4.97 -3.39 -0.53
C GLN A 168 -4.48 -3.20 -1.97
N HIS A 169 -3.33 -3.77 -2.25
CA HIS A 169 -2.80 -3.96 -3.58
C HIS A 169 -2.45 -5.44 -3.76
N THR A 170 -2.96 -6.06 -4.82
CA THR A 170 -2.71 -7.48 -5.11
C THR A 170 -1.96 -7.68 -6.43
N MET A 171 -0.76 -8.25 -6.36
CA MET A 171 0.03 -8.67 -7.53
C MET A 171 -0.08 -10.18 -7.74
N GLY A 172 -0.23 -10.63 -8.99
CA GLY A 172 -0.43 -12.05 -9.30
C GLY A 172 -1.85 -12.52 -8.98
N ARG A 173 -2.09 -13.84 -8.98
CA ARG A 173 -3.43 -14.43 -8.78
C ARG A 173 -3.42 -15.65 -7.90
N PHE A 174 -4.59 -15.95 -7.32
CA PHE A 174 -4.82 -17.14 -6.49
C PHE A 174 -3.77 -17.25 -5.37
N ASN A 175 -3.26 -18.45 -5.11
CA ASN A 175 -2.27 -18.69 -4.05
C ASN A 175 -0.87 -18.17 -4.37
N GLU A 176 -0.59 -17.84 -5.63
CA GLU A 176 0.69 -17.26 -6.05
C GLU A 176 0.69 -15.73 -5.92
N SER A 177 -0.45 -15.15 -5.53
CA SER A 177 -0.55 -13.70 -5.35
C SER A 177 0.26 -13.21 -4.16
N SER A 178 0.80 -11.99 -4.29
CA SER A 178 1.30 -11.18 -3.20
C SER A 178 0.33 -10.03 -2.96
N ALA A 179 -0.27 -9.98 -1.78
CA ALA A 179 -1.16 -8.89 -1.38
C ALA A 179 -0.55 -8.07 -0.25
N MET A 180 -0.57 -6.75 -0.40
CA MET A 180 0.04 -5.79 0.51
C MET A 180 -0.91 -4.63 0.79
N PHE A 181 -0.62 -3.86 1.84
CA PHE A 181 -1.36 -2.65 2.19
C PHE A 181 -0.55 -1.38 1.92
N ASP A 182 -1.24 -0.40 1.35
CA ASP A 182 -0.90 1.03 1.36
C ASP A 182 -1.68 1.72 2.48
N LEU A 183 -1.09 2.71 3.12
CA LEU A 183 -1.70 3.44 4.23
C LEU A 183 -1.67 4.94 4.02
N PHE A 184 -2.83 5.56 4.14
CA PHE A 184 -2.99 7.01 4.15
C PHE A 184 -3.62 7.42 5.47
N ILE A 185 -2.92 8.25 6.24
CA ILE A 185 -3.33 8.64 7.58
C ILE A 185 -3.52 10.16 7.62
N SER A 186 -4.67 10.62 8.12
CA SER A 186 -5.00 12.04 8.24
C SER A 186 -5.71 12.34 9.57
N GLY A 187 -5.77 13.62 9.96
CA GLY A 187 -6.39 14.08 11.21
C GLY A 187 -5.50 14.00 12.45
N LEU A 188 -4.25 13.57 12.29
CA LEU A 188 -3.28 13.41 13.38
C LEU A 188 -2.90 14.76 14.02
N GLU A 189 -2.90 15.85 13.25
CA GLU A 189 -2.56 17.21 13.69
C GLU A 189 -3.50 17.76 14.76
N THR A 190 -4.73 17.25 14.82
CA THR A 190 -5.73 17.64 15.83
C THR A 190 -5.70 16.75 17.08
N SER A 191 -4.90 15.68 17.07
CA SER A 191 -4.91 14.62 18.08
C SER A 191 -3.96 14.84 19.27
N GLY A 192 -3.24 15.96 19.30
CA GLY A 192 -2.25 16.27 20.35
C GLY A 192 -0.89 15.65 20.06
N SER A 193 -0.29 14.96 21.04
CA SER A 193 1.01 14.30 20.86
C SER A 193 0.86 12.93 20.21
N VAL A 194 1.56 12.73 19.08
CA VAL A 194 1.47 11.53 18.25
C VAL A 194 2.84 10.87 18.19
N GLY A 195 2.93 9.61 18.62
CA GLY A 195 4.13 8.77 18.48
C GLY A 195 4.10 7.90 17.23
N GLY A 196 5.20 7.19 16.99
CA GLY A 196 5.35 6.28 15.85
C GLY A 196 5.87 6.94 14.57
N TRP A 197 5.96 6.16 13.50
CA TRP A 197 6.64 6.55 12.27
C TRP A 197 6.05 7.78 11.58
N THR A 198 4.73 7.95 11.66
CA THR A 198 4.05 9.09 11.04
C THR A 198 3.92 10.30 11.98
N GLY A 199 4.23 10.10 13.27
CA GLY A 199 4.21 11.11 14.32
C GLY A 199 5.58 11.73 14.62
N ASP A 200 5.76 12.15 15.86
CA ASP A 200 6.93 12.90 16.33
C ASP A 200 8.21 12.07 16.42
N ASP A 201 8.10 10.73 16.46
CA ASP A 201 9.27 9.83 16.52
C ASP A 201 9.94 9.69 15.16
N GLY A 202 9.16 9.85 14.08
CA GLY A 202 9.62 9.65 12.72
C GLY A 202 9.91 8.19 12.39
N ALA A 203 10.14 7.95 11.10
CA ALA A 203 10.51 6.64 10.59
C ALA A 203 11.97 6.30 10.95
N PRO A 204 12.31 5.00 11.10
CA PRO A 204 13.68 4.57 11.32
C PRO A 204 14.57 4.99 10.15
N GLU A 205 15.83 5.30 10.46
CA GLU A 205 16.84 5.58 9.44
C GLU A 205 17.13 4.36 8.56
N VAL A 206 17.58 4.63 7.34
CA VAL A 206 18.05 3.59 6.42
C VAL A 206 19.20 2.80 7.09
N PRO A 207 19.17 1.46 7.11
CA PRO A 207 20.28 0.66 7.60
C PRO A 207 21.58 0.99 6.87
N LYS A 208 22.67 1.16 7.62
CA LYS A 208 23.98 1.58 7.07
C LYS A 208 24.48 0.68 5.91
N ASN A 209 24.17 -0.61 5.96
CA ASN A 209 24.50 -1.58 4.92
C ASN A 209 23.67 -1.43 3.63
N CYS A 210 22.57 -0.67 3.67
CA CYS A 210 21.73 -0.36 2.51
C CYS A 210 22.06 1.02 1.91
N VAL A 211 22.74 1.91 2.64
CA VAL A 211 23.09 3.28 2.19
C VAL A 211 23.97 3.27 0.93
N SER A 212 24.89 2.31 0.80
CA SER A 212 25.74 2.19 -0.40
C SER A 212 24.98 1.76 -1.65
N MET A 213 23.74 1.29 -1.53
CA MET A 213 22.87 0.93 -2.68
C MET A 213 21.94 2.06 -3.11
N ILE A 214 21.80 3.13 -2.32
CA ILE A 214 20.98 4.32 -2.65
C ILE A 214 21.72 5.28 -3.59
N GLN A 215 23.05 5.19 -3.68
CA GLN A 215 23.87 6.05 -4.54
C GLN A 215 24.02 5.50 -5.97
N LEU A 216 22.94 5.52 -6.75
CA LEU A 216 23.02 5.61 -8.21
C LEU A 216 21.98 6.63 -8.71
N PRO A 217 22.36 7.91 -8.92
CA PRO A 217 21.53 8.85 -9.66
C PRO A 217 21.75 8.62 -11.16
N GLY A 218 20.86 7.86 -11.79
CA GLY A 218 20.79 7.75 -13.26
C GLY A 218 19.75 8.72 -13.82
N HIS A 219 20.20 9.90 -14.24
CA HIS A 219 19.54 10.83 -15.19
C HIS A 219 17.99 10.90 -15.23
N PHE A 220 17.41 11.77 -14.40
CA PHE A 220 16.26 12.58 -14.84
C PHE A 220 16.79 13.93 -15.33
N GLU A 221 17.29 13.96 -16.57
CA GLU A 221 17.43 15.22 -17.29
C GLU A 221 16.04 15.57 -17.81
N GLN A 222 15.42 16.59 -17.21
CA GLN A 222 14.15 17.15 -17.69
C GLN A 222 14.32 17.57 -19.15
N ALA A 223 13.73 16.81 -20.07
CA ALA A 223 13.53 17.25 -21.43
C ALA A 223 12.46 18.36 -21.45
N SER A 224 12.84 19.58 -21.09
CA SER A 224 12.06 20.77 -21.41
C SER A 224 12.24 21.06 -22.90
N SER A 225 11.36 20.52 -23.73
CA SER A 225 11.25 20.86 -25.14
C SER A 225 10.79 22.31 -25.30
N VAL A 226 11.73 23.25 -25.35
CA VAL A 226 11.49 24.60 -25.87
C VAL A 226 11.71 24.56 -27.38
N VAL A 227 10.62 24.48 -28.12
CA VAL A 227 10.62 24.72 -29.56
C VAL A 227 10.90 26.21 -29.80
N ARG A 228 12.11 26.55 -30.28
CA ARG A 228 12.38 27.83 -30.93
C ARG A 228 12.54 27.59 -32.42
N PHE A 229 11.55 28.01 -33.20
CA PHE A 229 11.73 28.24 -34.63
C PHE A 229 12.48 29.56 -34.80
N ILE A 230 13.65 29.51 -35.44
CA ILE A 230 14.30 30.67 -36.05
C ILE A 230 14.57 30.29 -37.51
N LYS A 231 13.79 30.88 -38.42
CA LYS A 231 14.34 31.58 -39.58
C LYS A 231 13.34 32.62 -40.07
#